data_AF-A0A1Y3B8K4-F1
#
_entry.id   AF-A0A1Y3B8K4-F1
#
_cell.length_a   1.000
_cell.length_b   1.000
_cell.length_c   1.000
_cell.angle_alpha   90.00
_cell.angle_beta   90.00
_cell.angle_gamma   90.00
#
_symmetry.space_group_name_H-M   'P 1'
#
loop_
_entity.id
_entity.type
_entity.pdbx_description
1 polymer ?
#
loop_
_entity_poly.entity_id
_entity_poly.type
_entity_poly.pdbx_seq_one_letter_code
_entity_poly.pdbx_strand_id
1 'polypeptide(L)'
;VIKRLRRRGIATLLIQNLIKNLQQIPSLQQNCKAIYLHVLMTNQLAIRFYEKLHFKRFKLLPFYYLIDNCTYDGYSYVYYLNGGHPSSWWWLPSFLPLSSVIVNTKHHLLTI
;
A
#
# COMPACT_ATOMS: atom_id res chain seq x y z
N VAL A 1 6.47 14.81 -4.71
CA VAL A 1 6.63 16.23 -4.29
C VAL A 1 8.10 16.58 -4.18
N ILE A 2 8.58 17.51 -5.01
CA ILE A 2 9.97 17.98 -4.99
C ILE A 2 10.37 18.52 -3.61
N LYS A 3 11.64 18.33 -3.20
CA LYS A 3 12.13 18.61 -1.83
C LYS A 3 11.71 20.00 -1.33
N ARG A 4 11.85 21.04 -2.17
CA ARG A 4 11.50 22.44 -1.87
C ARG A 4 10.02 22.68 -1.55
N LEU A 5 9.12 21.82 -2.04
CA LEU A 5 7.67 21.95 -1.85
C LEU A 5 7.11 20.96 -0.81
N ARG A 6 7.97 20.20 -0.12
CA ARG A 6 7.53 19.30 0.95
C ARG A 6 6.93 20.09 2.11
N ARG A 7 6.07 19.43 2.91
CA ARG A 7 5.37 19.99 4.07
C ARG A 7 4.42 21.16 3.77
N ARG A 8 4.04 21.38 2.51
CA ARG A 8 3.03 22.37 2.08
C ARG A 8 1.65 21.76 1.82
N GLY A 9 1.36 20.57 2.35
CA GLY A 9 0.07 19.88 2.14
C GLY A 9 -0.15 19.28 0.75
N ILE A 10 0.72 19.52 -0.24
CA ILE A 10 0.53 19.06 -1.63
C ILE A 10 0.32 17.54 -1.70
N ALA A 11 1.14 16.74 -1.01
CA ALA A 11 0.99 15.29 -1.02
C ALA A 11 -0.33 14.85 -0.40
N THR A 12 -0.76 15.51 0.68
CA THR A 12 -2.06 15.27 1.32
C THR A 12 -3.20 15.57 0.36
N LEU A 13 -3.14 16.72 -0.33
CA LEU A 13 -4.13 17.11 -1.33
C LEU A 13 -4.22 16.09 -2.48
N LEU A 14 -3.08 15.60 -2.98
CA LEU A 14 -3.05 14.58 -4.03
C LEU A 14 -3.73 13.28 -3.58
N ILE A 15 -3.42 12.79 -2.39
CA ILE A 15 -4.03 11.55 -1.86
C ILE A 15 -5.53 11.74 -1.58
N GLN A 16 -5.93 12.88 -1.01
CA GLN A 16 -7.33 13.19 -0.76
C GLN A 16 -8.14 13.30 -2.05
N ASN A 17 -7.59 13.96 -3.07
CA ASN A 17 -8.22 14.05 -4.39
C ASN A 17 -8.33 12.67 -5.06
N LEU A 18 -7.30 11.82 -4.94
CA LEU A 18 -7.36 10.44 -5.43
C LEU A 18 -8.50 9.67 -4.75
N ILE A 19 -8.55 9.65 -3.42
CA ILE A 19 -9.60 8.95 -2.66
C ILE A 19 -10.97 9.48 -3.04
N LYS A 20 -11.13 10.81 -3.13
CA LYS A 20 -12.38 11.44 -3.54
C LYS A 20 -12.82 10.98 -4.93
N ASN A 21 -11.92 10.97 -5.91
CA ASN A 21 -12.25 10.51 -7.27
C ASN A 21 -12.65 9.02 -7.29
N LEU A 22 -11.96 8.18 -6.52
CA LEU A 22 -12.28 6.74 -6.41
C LEU A 22 -13.63 6.47 -5.74
N GLN A 23 -14.13 7.42 -4.93
CA GLN A 23 -15.44 7.33 -4.27
C GLN A 23 -16.56 7.98 -5.08
N GLN A 24 -16.26 8.98 -5.90
CA GLN A 24 -17.28 9.76 -6.62
C GLN A 24 -17.59 9.23 -8.02
N ILE A 25 -16.65 8.56 -8.68
CA ILE A 25 -16.87 7.99 -10.01
C ILE A 25 -17.57 6.63 -9.84
N PRO A 26 -18.83 6.44 -10.31
CA PRO A 26 -19.63 5.26 -9.98
C PRO A 26 -18.97 3.93 -10.34
N SER A 27 -18.34 3.84 -11.50
CA SER A 27 -17.64 2.64 -11.97
C SER A 27 -16.44 2.28 -11.08
N LEU A 28 -15.73 3.28 -10.55
CA LEU A 28 -14.62 3.08 -9.62
C LEU A 28 -15.12 2.76 -8.21
N GLN A 29 -16.20 3.40 -7.78
CA GLN A 29 -16.80 3.16 -6.47
C GLN A 29 -17.27 1.70 -6.34
N GLN A 30 -17.86 1.15 -7.40
CA GLN A 30 -18.31 -0.24 -7.42
C GLN A 30 -17.14 -1.24 -7.37
N ASN A 31 -16.03 -0.94 -8.06
CA ASN A 31 -14.98 -1.93 -8.31
C ASN A 31 -13.72 -1.76 -7.42
N CYS A 32 -13.39 -0.55 -6.99
CA CYS A 32 -12.19 -0.28 -6.20
C CYS A 32 -12.51 -0.38 -4.70
N LYS A 33 -11.90 -1.35 -4.01
CA LYS A 33 -12.15 -1.62 -2.58
C LYS A 33 -10.96 -1.30 -1.66
N ALA A 34 -9.78 -1.12 -2.23
CA ALA A 34 -8.57 -0.81 -1.48
C ALA A 34 -7.53 -0.10 -2.36
N ILE A 35 -6.71 0.73 -1.73
CA ILE A 35 -5.49 1.31 -2.31
C ILE A 35 -4.31 0.65 -1.62
N TYR A 36 -3.46 -0.02 -2.39
CA TYR A 36 -2.19 -0.54 -1.89
C TYR A 36 -1.02 0.33 -2.35
N LEU A 37 -0.02 0.46 -1.49
CA LEU A 37 1.23 1.12 -1.84
C LEU A 37 2.39 0.50 -1.07
N HIS A 38 3.59 0.65 -1.62
CA HIS A 38 4.81 0.11 -1.02
C HIS A 38 5.72 1.26 -0.58
N VAL A 39 6.34 1.09 0.59
CA VAL A 39 7.27 2.07 1.17
C VAL A 39 8.52 1.34 1.63
N LEU A 40 9.71 1.90 1.39
CA LEU A 40 10.94 1.41 2.03
C LEU A 40 10.75 1.36 3.55
N MET A 41 11.16 0.25 4.18
CA MET A 41 11.07 0.08 5.63
C MET A 41 11.78 1.20 6.40
N THR A 42 12.85 1.74 5.83
CA THR A 42 13.66 2.82 6.41
C THR A 42 13.13 4.22 6.13
N ASN A 43 12.13 4.39 5.24
CA ASN A 43 11.58 5.70 4.89
C ASN A 43 10.55 6.18 5.92
N GLN A 44 11.04 6.58 7.09
CA GLN A 44 10.23 7.03 8.23
C GLN A 44 9.30 8.20 7.91
N LEU A 45 9.70 9.08 7.00
CA LEU A 45 8.87 10.22 6.58
C LEU A 45 7.63 9.76 5.81
N ALA A 46 7.80 8.82 4.88
CA ALA A 46 6.68 8.26 4.12
C ALA A 46 5.78 7.39 5.01
N ILE A 47 6.37 6.57 5.88
CA ILE A 47 5.64 5.74 6.85
C ILE A 47 4.69 6.60 7.69
N ARG A 48 5.22 7.62 8.39
CA ARG A 48 4.41 8.52 9.23
C ARG A 48 3.38 9.30 8.42
N PHE A 49 3.71 9.67 7.18
CA PHE A 49 2.80 10.37 6.29
C PHE A 49 1.58 9.51 5.94
N TYR A 50 1.79 8.26 5.53
CA TYR A 50 0.70 7.36 5.16
C TYR A 50 -0.12 6.91 6.37
N GLU A 51 0.51 6.63 7.52
CA GLU A 51 -0.19 6.33 8.78
C GLU A 51 -1.09 7.50 9.22
N LYS A 52 -0.61 8.75 9.09
CA LYS A 52 -1.43 9.95 9.35
C LYS A 52 -2.64 10.07 8.42
N LEU A 53 -2.57 9.49 7.23
CA LEU A 53 -3.68 9.43 6.27
C LEU A 53 -4.51 8.15 6.39
N HIS A 54 -4.42 7.45 7.53
CA HIS A 54 -5.17 6.24 7.86
C HIS A 54 -4.88 5.02 6.97
N PHE A 55 -3.77 5.03 6.22
CA PHE A 55 -3.26 3.79 5.65
C PHE A 55 -2.77 2.89 6.78
N LYS A 56 -3.11 1.61 6.70
CA LYS A 56 -2.71 0.58 7.64
C LYS A 56 -1.56 -0.22 7.06
N ARG A 57 -0.58 -0.58 7.89
CA ARG A 57 0.48 -1.49 7.48
C ARG A 57 -0.10 -2.88 7.26
N PHE A 58 0.00 -3.39 6.03
CA PHE A 58 -0.55 -4.67 5.62
C PHE A 58 0.46 -5.81 5.80
N LYS A 59 1.69 -5.64 5.29
CA LYS A 59 2.70 -6.71 5.32
C LYS A 59 4.14 -6.18 5.21
N LEU A 60 5.10 -6.89 5.81
CA LEU A 60 6.54 -6.74 5.52
C LEU A 60 6.90 -7.48 4.22
N LEU A 61 7.67 -6.82 3.37
CA LEU A 61 8.16 -7.32 2.09
C LEU A 61 9.69 -7.44 2.17
N PRO A 62 10.23 -8.64 2.48
CA PRO A 62 11.67 -8.84 2.61
C PRO A 62 12.36 -8.64 1.26
N PHE A 63 13.51 -7.95 1.24
CA PHE A 63 14.35 -7.76 0.04
C PHE A 63 13.61 -7.19 -1.19
N TYR A 64 12.55 -6.41 -0.97
CA TYR A 64 11.63 -5.95 -2.01
C TYR A 64 12.25 -4.88 -2.93
N TYR A 65 13.13 -4.04 -2.41
CA TYR A 65 13.77 -2.98 -3.16
C TYR A 65 15.23 -3.31 -3.46
N LEU A 66 15.65 -3.09 -4.70
CA LEU A 66 17.06 -3.12 -5.10
C LEU A 66 17.51 -1.68 -5.37
N ILE A 67 18.41 -1.15 -4.55
CA ILE A 67 18.95 0.21 -4.66
C ILE A 67 20.47 0.10 -4.52
N ASP A 68 21.20 0.63 -5.50
CA ASP A 68 22.67 0.60 -5.52
C ASP A 68 23.24 -0.82 -5.29
N ASN A 69 22.60 -1.82 -5.92
CA ASN A 69 22.94 -3.24 -5.81
C ASN A 69 22.78 -3.86 -4.41
N CYS A 70 22.19 -3.13 -3.47
CA CYS A 70 21.81 -3.62 -2.15
C CYS A 70 20.30 -3.87 -2.07
N THR A 71 19.90 -4.93 -1.37
CA THR A 71 18.50 -5.26 -1.14
C THR A 71 17.98 -4.62 0.15
N TYR A 72 16.75 -4.12 0.11
CA TYR A 72 16.10 -3.47 1.23
C TYR A 72 14.67 -3.96 1.40
N ASP A 73 14.25 -4.05 2.65
CA ASP A 73 12.89 -4.40 2.99
C ASP A 73 11.92 -3.25 2.71
N GLY A 74 10.69 -3.63 2.37
CA GLY A 74 9.57 -2.74 2.18
C GLY A 74 8.42 -3.06 3.12
N TYR A 75 7.52 -2.10 3.29
CA TYR A 75 6.19 -2.33 3.83
C TYR A 75 5.16 -2.16 2.73
N SER A 76 4.19 -3.06 2.68
CA SER A 76 2.93 -2.83 2.00
C SER A 76 1.96 -2.15 2.95
N TYR A 77 1.35 -1.05 2.50
CA TYR A 77 0.28 -0.33 3.17
C TYR A 77 -1.01 -0.47 2.39
N VAL A 78 -2.13 -0.44 3.12
CA VAL A 78 -3.48 -0.53 2.57
C VAL A 78 -4.39 0.56 3.13
N TYR A 79 -5.19 1.18 2.27
CA TYR A 79 -6.33 2.02 2.64
C TYR A 79 -7.59 1.41 2.07
N TYR A 80 -8.51 0.97 2.92
CA TYR A 80 -9.78 0.39 2.50
C TYR A 80 -10.82 1.49 2.24
N LEU A 81 -11.57 1.35 1.15
CA LEU A 81 -12.64 2.28 0.77
C LEU A 81 -13.80 1.51 0.12
N ASN A 82 -14.94 2.17 -0.09
CA ASN A 82 -16.09 1.61 -0.80
C ASN A 82 -16.59 0.26 -0.25
N GLY A 83 -16.55 0.10 1.08
CA GLY A 83 -16.94 -1.13 1.77
C GLY A 83 -15.88 -2.24 1.75
N GLY A 84 -14.69 -1.99 1.20
CA GLY A 84 -13.58 -2.92 1.29
C GLY A 84 -13.16 -3.17 2.74
N HIS A 85 -12.71 -4.37 3.02
CA HIS A 85 -12.23 -4.78 4.33
C HIS A 85 -11.12 -5.84 4.17
N PRO A 86 -10.25 -6.03 5.18
CA PRO A 86 -9.35 -7.18 5.19
C PRO A 86 -10.18 -8.47 5.15
N SER A 87 -9.68 -9.53 4.50
CA SER A 87 -10.41 -10.80 4.51
C SER A 87 -10.54 -11.32 5.95
N SER A 88 -11.59 -12.10 6.19
CA SER A 88 -11.95 -12.58 7.53
C SER A 88 -10.79 -13.24 8.30
N TRP A 89 -9.92 -13.90 7.54
CA TRP A 89 -8.80 -14.67 8.07
C TRP A 89 -7.63 -13.86 8.62
N TRP A 90 -7.56 -12.53 8.43
CA TRP A 90 -6.46 -11.71 8.98
C TRP A 90 -6.67 -11.22 10.42
N TRP A 91 -7.88 -11.39 10.99
CA TRP A 91 -8.23 -10.93 12.35
C TRP A 91 -8.57 -12.06 13.33
N LEU A 92 -8.57 -13.31 12.89
CA LEU A 92 -8.67 -14.47 13.80
C LEU A 92 -7.27 -14.88 14.27
N PRO A 93 -6.94 -14.85 15.58
CA PRO A 93 -5.64 -15.29 16.10
C PRO A 93 -5.41 -16.80 16.05
N SER A 94 -6.20 -17.55 15.27
CA SER A 94 -6.20 -19.01 15.31
C SER A 94 -6.67 -19.52 13.97
N PHE A 95 -5.72 -20.00 13.17
CA PHE A 95 -5.78 -21.10 12.20
C PHE A 95 -4.59 -20.88 11.27
N LEU A 96 -3.48 -21.53 11.59
CA LEU A 96 -2.60 -22.06 10.55
C LEU A 96 -3.28 -23.33 10.03
N PRO A 97 -3.77 -23.38 8.78
CA PRO A 97 -3.82 -24.64 8.06
C PRO A 97 -2.61 -24.73 7.14
N LEU A 98 -1.93 -25.86 7.27
CA LEU A 98 -0.88 -26.33 6.40
C LEU A 98 -1.30 -26.25 4.93
N SER A 99 -0.31 -25.99 4.06
CA SER A 99 -0.36 -26.15 2.61
C SER A 99 -1.52 -25.42 1.90
N SER A 100 -1.25 -24.21 1.39
CA SER A 100 -1.82 -23.84 0.10
C SER A 100 -0.72 -23.24 -0.77
N VAL A 101 -0.54 -23.89 -1.92
CA VAL A 101 0.39 -23.58 -3.00
C VAL A 101 0.23 -22.10 -3.37
N ILE A 102 1.22 -21.28 -3.06
CA ILE A 102 1.37 -19.99 -3.74
C ILE A 102 1.95 -20.31 -5.10
N VAL A 103 1.10 -20.31 -6.13
CA VAL A 103 1.55 -20.19 -7.51
C VAL A 103 2.26 -18.85 -7.60
N ASN A 104 3.59 -18.90 -7.52
CA ASN A 104 4.46 -17.76 -7.77
C ASN A 104 4.45 -17.51 -9.27
N THR A 105 3.48 -16.73 -9.76
CA THR A 105 3.60 -16.14 -11.09
C THR A 105 4.70 -15.09 -11.02
N LYS A 106 5.94 -15.53 -11.28
CA LYS A 106 7.00 -14.68 -11.79
C LYS A 106 6.49 -14.03 -13.07
N HIS A 107 6.04 -12.79 -12.98
CA HIS A 107 6.00 -11.91 -14.14
C HIS A 107 7.00 -10.80 -13.90
N HIS A 108 8.14 -10.93 -14.60
CA HIS A 108 8.93 -9.80 -15.05
C HIS A 108 7.98 -8.70 -15.54
N LEU A 109 7.83 -7.63 -14.76
CA LEU A 109 7.26 -6.39 -15.24
C LEU A 109 8.30 -5.30 -15.03
N LEU A 110 8.89 -4.97 -16.17
CA LEU A 110 9.69 -3.80 -16.47
C LEU A 110 9.14 -2.57 -15.74
N THR A 111 10.01 -1.94 -14.97
CA THR A 111 9.79 -0.59 -14.44
C THR A 111 10.10 0.38 -15.58
N ILE A 112 9.09 1.15 -16.01
CA ILE A 112 9.31 2.45 -16.66
C ILE A 112 9.54 3.46 -15.53
#